data_AF-A0A496T9B7-F1
#
_entry.id   AF-A0A496T9B7-F1
#
_cell.length_a   1.000
_cell.length_b   1.000
_cell.length_c   1.000
_cell.angle_alpha   90.00
_cell.angle_beta   90.00
_cell.angle_gamma   90.00
#
_symmetry.space_group_name_H-M   'P 1'
#
loop_
_entity.id
_entity.type
_entity.pdbx_description
1 polymer ?
#
loop_
_entity_poly.entity_id
_entity_poly.type
_entity_poly.pdbx_seq_one_letter_code
_entity_poly.pdbx_strand_id
1 'polypeptide(L)'
;MEQLNWRVILFGANYIPQVGMIEDFSPFWIMDRWTPERMEEDFRIMVALGMSAVRFHISPGNPYQVEYPGLKPGKYLEMLDLAVDFQDKYRIEILLDIGHDFESITEEAVKLYVGRYKGRIKYYQLGNEIYEFLSEKENFMRIINLIKLGKSIDPQAKFSADVKPKDLYRYREECPEAFAQLDFHPIHFYCPVDYHGWDEVSLDVYSRFCSTDQQVEYPEDYYVIKWGRGRGFGGLNKERWVTEICAQGYFRWGNVTPPEIMQRGWSRVVEASRVDNGPARVFHHCFRDKMSWREFGLGQSGLVYLDGAPKPVAWTFRDEALDLLPDSDVRKWIRLSLEPVSEGQEEAQVAITNLYDQEVACELQLVAGNQEGRERRVRISPQSKFETSLPLDGFSFPPGRSNLFVKLSWQGREVWAYNTVLKHKKLALDRIPPFKGVVYPDGLEPVFEFLNRYGAGLPLITGPFIDQECEMAYRLKCVLDSQLGGNCQVYGSMDCLEATQKPFALVCSAEFNPIGQIIYPSIPPGKKPEVLLKEDAVGFVQIVKQPFGQDRNCWSQLHIGIRHPKRVPEMLYIGARNLEGLKAATYDLIRRMWPNTLGTEVLQVKAKDMLDV
;
A
#
# COMPACT_ATOMS: atom_id res chain seq x y z
N MET A 1 -36.47 16.48 16.27
CA MET A 1 -35.03 16.28 16.02
C MET A 1 -34.65 15.00 16.73
N GLU A 2 -34.77 13.87 16.05
CA GLU A 2 -34.29 12.59 16.55
C GLU A 2 -32.76 12.64 16.56
N GLN A 3 -32.16 12.24 17.68
CA GLN A 3 -30.72 12.10 17.82
C GLN A 3 -30.26 11.07 16.77
N LEU A 4 -29.40 11.52 15.85
CA LEU A 4 -28.61 10.64 14.99
C LEU A 4 -27.85 9.67 15.92
N ASN A 5 -28.35 8.44 16.07
CA ASN A 5 -27.57 7.33 16.61
C ASN A 5 -26.50 7.04 15.56
N TRP A 6 -25.37 7.73 15.64
CA TRP A 6 -24.22 7.46 14.80
C TRP A 6 -23.87 5.98 14.93
N ARG A 7 -24.14 5.21 13.88
CA ARG A 7 -23.86 3.78 13.82
C ARG A 7 -22.35 3.58 13.86
N VAL A 8 -21.90 2.59 14.63
CA VAL A 8 -20.49 2.20 14.69
C VAL A 8 -20.10 1.60 13.34
N ILE A 9 -19.08 2.17 12.70
CA ILE A 9 -18.47 1.62 11.49
C ILE A 9 -17.02 1.27 11.82
N LEU A 10 -16.62 0.01 11.58
CA LEU A 10 -15.23 -0.40 11.80
C LEU A 10 -14.43 -0.21 10.52
N PHE A 11 -13.39 0.60 10.62
CA PHE A 11 -12.43 0.81 9.55
C PHE A 11 -11.20 -0.07 9.75
N GLY A 12 -10.70 -0.61 8.65
CA GLY A 12 -9.55 -1.47 8.62
C GLY A 12 -8.83 -1.40 7.29
N ALA A 13 -7.88 -2.30 7.12
CA ALA A 13 -7.17 -2.46 5.86
C ALA A 13 -6.92 -3.94 5.53
N ASN A 14 -6.79 -4.22 4.24
CA ASN A 14 -6.27 -5.48 3.75
C ASN A 14 -4.78 -5.54 4.06
N TYR A 15 -4.39 -6.55 4.83
CA TYR A 15 -3.03 -6.75 5.29
C TYR A 15 -2.36 -7.88 4.52
N ILE A 16 -1.25 -7.51 3.90
CA ILE A 16 -0.33 -8.40 3.22
C ILE A 16 1.01 -8.16 3.91
N PRO A 17 1.45 -9.08 4.80
CA PRO A 17 2.65 -8.92 5.60
C PRO A 17 3.85 -8.75 4.67
N GLN A 18 4.58 -7.64 4.74
CA GLN A 18 5.56 -7.28 3.72
C GLN A 18 6.96 -7.82 4.01
N VAL A 19 7.53 -8.54 3.04
CA VAL A 19 8.96 -8.80 3.04
C VAL A 19 9.58 -9.09 1.67
N GLY A 20 10.79 -8.58 1.50
CA GLY A 20 11.52 -8.35 0.25
C GLY A 20 11.28 -9.31 -0.92
N MET A 21 10.82 -8.70 -2.01
CA MET A 21 10.90 -9.06 -3.44
C MET A 21 10.38 -10.43 -3.89
N ILE A 22 9.23 -10.45 -4.60
CA ILE A 22 9.08 -10.73 -6.05
C ILE A 22 7.60 -10.81 -6.44
N GLU A 23 7.26 -10.02 -7.46
CA GLU A 23 6.53 -10.34 -8.71
C GLU A 23 5.37 -11.34 -8.67
N ASP A 24 4.18 -10.76 -8.80
CA ASP A 24 2.89 -11.39 -9.10
C ASP A 24 2.28 -12.28 -8.02
N PHE A 25 1.57 -11.60 -7.12
CA PHE A 25 0.35 -12.07 -6.47
C PHE A 25 0.36 -13.55 -6.09
N SER A 26 1.26 -13.86 -5.16
CA SER A 26 1.07 -14.95 -4.22
C SER A 26 1.51 -14.46 -2.85
N PRO A 27 0.62 -14.43 -1.83
CA PRO A 27 1.00 -14.01 -0.47
C PRO A 27 2.08 -14.91 0.15
N PHE A 28 2.37 -16.06 -0.47
CA PHE A 28 3.33 -17.04 0.01
C PHE A 28 4.78 -16.64 -0.20
N TRP A 29 5.09 -15.84 -1.23
CA TRP A 29 6.46 -15.37 -1.50
C TRP A 29 6.91 -14.28 -0.52
N ILE A 30 5.94 -13.58 0.07
CA ILE A 30 6.18 -12.41 0.90
C ILE A 30 6.62 -12.83 2.33
N MET A 31 6.41 -14.08 2.72
CA MET A 31 6.69 -14.56 4.08
C MET A 31 8.15 -14.89 4.39
N ASP A 32 9.03 -15.03 3.40
CA ASP A 32 10.37 -15.57 3.63
C ASP A 32 11.26 -14.72 4.52
N ARG A 33 11.03 -13.41 4.50
CA ARG A 33 11.83 -12.49 5.31
C ARG A 33 11.04 -11.94 6.51
N TRP A 34 9.84 -12.45 6.76
CA TRP A 34 8.94 -11.91 7.78
C TRP A 34 9.55 -12.07 9.17
N THR A 35 9.37 -11.04 9.99
CA THR A 35 9.88 -10.97 11.36
C THR A 35 8.77 -10.51 12.29
N PRO A 36 8.65 -11.08 13.51
CA PRO A 36 7.69 -10.65 14.53
C PRO A 36 7.69 -9.13 14.78
N GLU A 37 8.87 -8.51 14.81
CA GLU A 37 9.04 -7.08 15.13
C GLU A 37 8.38 -6.17 14.08
N ARG A 38 8.48 -6.54 12.80
CA ARG A 38 7.84 -5.80 11.69
C ARG A 38 6.33 -5.93 11.73
N MET A 39 5.84 -7.13 12.03
CA MET A 39 4.40 -7.33 12.17
C MET A 39 3.83 -6.58 13.36
N GLU A 40 4.56 -6.55 14.48
CA GLU A 40 4.16 -5.76 15.63
C GLU A 40 4.15 -4.26 15.30
N GLU A 41 5.17 -3.78 14.59
CA GLU A 41 5.23 -2.40 14.09
C GLU A 41 4.02 -2.08 13.20
N ASP A 42 3.67 -2.95 12.25
CA ASP A 42 2.49 -2.79 11.39
C ASP A 42 1.20 -2.69 12.21
N PHE A 43 1.00 -3.55 13.21
CA PHE A 43 -0.17 -3.46 14.09
C PHE A 43 -0.18 -2.17 14.92
N ARG A 44 0.96 -1.71 15.43
CA ARG A 44 1.05 -0.41 16.12
C ARG A 44 0.68 0.76 15.21
N ILE A 45 1.12 0.72 13.95
CA ILE A 45 0.75 1.71 12.94
C ILE A 45 -0.77 1.66 12.69
N MET A 46 -1.34 0.48 12.48
CA MET A 46 -2.79 0.32 12.28
C MET A 46 -3.60 0.92 13.43
N VAL A 47 -3.23 0.64 14.69
CA VAL A 47 -3.89 1.23 15.87
C VAL A 47 -3.72 2.75 15.90
N ALA A 48 -2.52 3.25 15.61
CA ALA A 48 -2.25 4.68 15.58
C ALA A 48 -3.06 5.41 14.50
N LEU A 49 -3.35 4.74 13.38
CA LEU A 49 -4.25 5.19 12.32
C LEU A 49 -5.74 4.95 12.64
N GLY A 50 -6.09 4.50 13.84
CA GLY A 50 -7.48 4.33 14.26
C GLY A 50 -8.17 3.08 13.73
N MET A 51 -7.43 2.13 13.14
CA MET A 51 -8.02 0.88 12.65
C MET A 51 -8.55 0.05 13.81
N SER A 52 -9.67 -0.64 13.55
CA SER A 52 -10.30 -1.57 14.49
C SER A 52 -10.50 -2.96 13.90
N ALA A 53 -10.15 -3.12 12.62
CA ALA A 53 -10.17 -4.40 11.95
C ALA A 53 -9.01 -4.54 10.98
N VAL A 54 -8.61 -5.77 10.69
CA VAL A 54 -7.64 -6.12 9.67
C VAL A 54 -8.15 -7.34 8.91
N ARG A 55 -8.01 -7.33 7.59
CA ARG A 55 -8.32 -8.49 6.76
C ARG A 55 -7.02 -9.14 6.34
N PHE A 56 -6.79 -10.37 6.78
CA PHE A 56 -5.68 -11.19 6.30
C PHE A 56 -6.08 -11.76 4.94
N HIS A 57 -5.46 -11.19 3.92
CA HIS A 57 -5.73 -11.51 2.53
C HIS A 57 -5.11 -12.87 2.21
N ILE A 58 -5.95 -13.82 1.78
CA ILE A 58 -5.56 -15.11 1.22
C ILE A 58 -4.70 -16.01 2.13
N SER A 59 -5.29 -17.08 2.69
CA SER A 59 -4.53 -18.17 3.32
C SER A 59 -4.30 -19.36 2.37
N PRO A 60 -3.15 -20.06 2.46
CA PRO A 60 -2.93 -21.26 1.66
C PRO A 60 -3.90 -22.35 2.10
N GLY A 61 -4.46 -23.11 1.16
CA GLY A 61 -5.34 -24.24 1.50
C GLY A 61 -4.67 -25.26 2.42
N ASN A 62 -3.38 -25.57 2.17
CA ASN A 62 -2.56 -26.34 3.07
C ASN A 62 -1.21 -25.64 3.34
N PRO A 63 -1.01 -25.00 4.52
CA PRO A 63 0.23 -24.28 4.85
C PRO A 63 1.46 -25.19 5.01
N TYR A 64 1.30 -26.52 5.03
CA TYR A 64 2.39 -27.48 5.19
C TYR A 64 2.84 -28.13 3.87
N GLN A 65 2.04 -28.00 2.80
CA GLN A 65 2.34 -28.54 1.47
C GLN A 65 2.68 -27.43 0.46
N VAL A 66 2.93 -26.22 0.95
CA VAL A 66 3.34 -25.09 0.11
C VAL A 66 4.80 -25.32 -0.33
N GLU A 67 4.98 -26.04 -1.44
CA GLU A 67 6.28 -26.22 -2.09
C GLU A 67 6.63 -24.98 -2.91
N TYR A 68 7.03 -23.90 -2.22
CA TYR A 68 7.56 -22.70 -2.88
C TYR A 68 9.00 -22.44 -2.44
N PRO A 69 9.90 -22.04 -3.37
CA PRO A 69 11.29 -21.76 -3.03
C PRO A 69 11.40 -20.72 -1.91
N GLY A 70 11.89 -21.16 -0.75
CA GLY A 70 12.21 -20.31 0.39
C GLY A 70 11.15 -20.24 1.51
N LEU A 71 9.89 -20.59 1.22
CA LEU A 71 8.85 -20.66 2.24
C LEU A 71 8.92 -21.98 3.01
N LYS A 72 9.29 -21.88 4.28
CA LYS A 72 9.26 -23.03 5.18
C LYS A 72 7.81 -23.46 5.45
N PRO A 73 7.48 -24.76 5.36
CA PRO A 73 6.17 -25.28 5.76
C PRO A 73 5.77 -24.77 7.15
N GLY A 74 4.54 -24.30 7.30
CA GLY A 74 3.99 -23.83 8.58
C GLY A 74 4.27 -22.36 8.94
N LYS A 75 5.15 -21.65 8.24
CA LYS A 75 5.50 -20.25 8.55
C LYS A 75 4.30 -19.28 8.51
N TYR A 76 3.33 -19.53 7.62
CA TYR A 76 2.08 -18.76 7.58
C TYR A 76 1.26 -18.89 8.86
N LEU A 77 1.27 -20.07 9.48
CA LEU A 77 0.56 -20.30 10.74
C LEU A 77 1.27 -19.58 11.88
N GLU A 78 2.61 -19.61 11.96
CA GLU A 78 3.36 -18.86 12.98
C GLU A 78 3.04 -17.35 12.92
N MET A 79 2.95 -16.81 11.71
CA MET A 79 2.58 -15.41 11.49
C MET A 79 1.13 -15.13 11.90
N LEU A 80 0.19 -15.99 11.51
CA LEU A 80 -1.21 -15.83 11.92
C LEU A 80 -1.41 -16.01 13.42
N ASP A 81 -0.70 -16.94 14.06
CA ASP A 81 -0.74 -17.11 15.52
C ASP A 81 -0.33 -15.80 16.20
N LEU A 82 0.77 -15.20 15.74
CA LEU A 82 1.22 -13.91 16.24
C LEU A 82 0.19 -12.80 15.95
N ALA A 83 -0.44 -12.80 14.77
CA ALA A 83 -1.52 -11.87 14.44
C ALA A 83 -2.67 -11.96 15.44
N VAL A 84 -3.07 -13.18 15.81
CA VAL A 84 -4.18 -13.40 16.73
C VAL A 84 -3.80 -12.98 18.15
N ASP A 85 -2.55 -13.16 18.57
CA ASP A 85 -2.04 -12.62 19.83
C ASP A 85 -2.03 -11.08 19.82
N PHE A 86 -1.70 -10.48 18.67
CA PHE A 86 -1.76 -9.04 18.45
C PHE A 86 -3.19 -8.50 18.36
N GLN A 87 -4.16 -9.25 17.84
CA GLN A 87 -5.57 -8.89 17.90
C GLN A 87 -6.00 -8.61 19.35
N ASP A 88 -5.61 -9.47 20.28
CA ASP A 88 -5.98 -9.32 21.70
C ASP A 88 -5.26 -8.12 22.34
N LYS A 89 -3.95 -7.97 22.05
CA LYS A 89 -3.12 -6.86 22.56
C LYS A 89 -3.60 -5.50 22.06
N TYR A 90 -3.88 -5.38 20.78
CA TYR A 90 -4.15 -4.11 20.08
C TYR A 90 -5.63 -3.86 19.82
N ARG A 91 -6.50 -4.82 20.16
CA ARG A 91 -7.96 -4.77 19.95
C ARG A 91 -8.35 -4.51 18.49
N ILE A 92 -7.66 -5.18 17.56
CA ILE A 92 -7.95 -5.14 16.13
C ILE A 92 -8.61 -6.47 15.75
N GLU A 93 -9.85 -6.44 15.29
CA GLU A 93 -10.57 -7.64 14.83
C GLU A 93 -9.96 -8.22 13.55
N ILE A 94 -9.79 -9.54 13.50
CA ILE A 94 -9.33 -10.23 12.29
C ILE A 94 -10.50 -10.76 11.46
N LEU A 95 -10.51 -10.43 10.17
CA LEU A 95 -11.20 -11.18 9.11
C LEU A 95 -10.16 -12.04 8.39
N LEU A 96 -10.36 -13.35 8.36
CA LEU A 96 -9.44 -14.29 7.73
C LEU A 96 -10.04 -14.90 6.46
N ASP A 97 -9.36 -14.73 5.33
CA ASP A 97 -9.68 -15.48 4.12
C ASP A 97 -9.16 -16.93 4.25
N ILE A 98 -9.99 -17.91 3.87
CA ILE A 98 -9.64 -19.33 3.81
C ILE A 98 -9.50 -19.74 2.34
N GLY A 99 -8.28 -20.09 1.92
CA GLY A 99 -7.96 -20.46 0.54
C GLY A 99 -7.55 -19.26 -0.32
N HIS A 100 -6.72 -19.53 -1.33
CA HIS A 100 -6.15 -18.55 -2.26
C HIS A 100 -6.75 -18.56 -3.66
N ASP A 101 -7.33 -19.70 -4.02
CA ASP A 101 -8.06 -19.97 -5.24
C ASP A 101 -9.25 -20.87 -4.87
N PHE A 102 -10.15 -21.14 -5.80
CA PHE A 102 -11.35 -21.93 -5.53
C PHE A 102 -11.02 -23.41 -5.20
N GLU A 103 -9.94 -23.93 -5.76
CA GLU A 103 -9.47 -25.30 -5.59
C GLU A 103 -8.93 -25.56 -4.19
N SER A 104 -8.24 -24.58 -3.60
CA SER A 104 -7.62 -24.67 -2.28
C SER A 104 -8.60 -24.48 -1.12
N ILE A 105 -9.87 -24.15 -1.38
CA ILE A 105 -10.93 -24.11 -0.37
C ILE A 105 -11.44 -25.53 -0.13
N THR A 106 -10.78 -26.26 0.76
CA THR A 106 -11.09 -27.66 1.08
C THR A 106 -11.67 -27.83 2.48
N GLU A 107 -12.23 -29.01 2.77
CA GLU A 107 -12.65 -29.35 4.13
C GLU A 107 -11.47 -29.31 5.11
N GLU A 108 -10.30 -29.77 4.68
CA GLU A 108 -9.08 -29.78 5.48
C GLU A 108 -8.64 -28.36 5.81
N ALA A 109 -8.70 -27.44 4.85
CA ALA A 109 -8.39 -26.03 5.08
C ALA A 109 -9.34 -25.42 6.12
N VAL A 110 -10.65 -25.63 5.96
CA VAL A 110 -11.65 -25.13 6.92
C VAL A 110 -11.44 -25.74 8.31
N LYS A 111 -11.25 -27.06 8.40
CA LYS A 111 -10.97 -27.75 9.67
C LYS A 111 -9.72 -27.21 10.34
N LEU A 112 -8.67 -26.96 9.57
CA LEU A 112 -7.41 -26.43 10.08
C LEU A 112 -7.57 -25.00 10.61
N TYR A 113 -8.03 -24.05 9.79
CA TYR A 113 -8.06 -22.64 10.19
C TYR A 113 -9.12 -22.36 11.25
N VAL A 114 -10.36 -22.83 11.05
CA VAL A 114 -11.44 -22.61 12.02
C VAL A 114 -11.19 -23.40 13.31
N GLY A 115 -10.66 -24.62 13.21
CA GLY A 115 -10.31 -25.43 14.37
C GLY A 115 -9.19 -24.83 15.21
N ARG A 116 -8.12 -24.31 14.56
CA ARG A 116 -6.97 -23.71 15.24
C ARG A 116 -7.34 -22.41 15.97
N TYR A 117 -8.18 -21.57 15.37
CA TYR A 117 -8.51 -20.24 15.89
C TYR A 117 -9.91 -20.15 16.51
N LYS A 118 -10.50 -21.29 16.87
CA LYS A 118 -11.83 -21.37 17.49
C LYS A 118 -11.96 -20.44 18.69
N GLY A 119 -12.99 -19.59 18.67
CA GLY A 119 -13.28 -18.60 19.70
C GLY A 119 -12.33 -17.40 19.73
N ARG A 120 -11.29 -17.37 18.90
CA ARG A 120 -10.33 -16.26 18.79
C ARG A 120 -10.61 -15.42 17.55
N ILE A 121 -10.65 -16.02 16.36
CA ILE A 121 -11.06 -15.33 15.13
C ILE A 121 -12.57 -15.52 14.94
N LYS A 122 -13.29 -14.41 14.80
CA LYS A 122 -14.76 -14.39 14.70
C LYS A 122 -15.28 -14.35 13.26
N TYR A 123 -14.43 -13.99 12.30
CA TYR A 123 -14.87 -13.67 10.94
C TYR A 123 -14.00 -14.38 9.92
N TYR A 124 -14.66 -15.13 9.03
CA TYR A 124 -14.00 -15.86 7.96
C TYR A 124 -14.67 -15.58 6.62
N GLN A 125 -13.86 -15.53 5.57
CA GLN A 125 -14.34 -15.51 4.19
C GLN A 125 -13.75 -16.70 3.45
N LEU A 126 -14.57 -17.47 2.73
CA LEU A 126 -14.07 -18.57 1.91
C LEU A 126 -13.64 -18.03 0.55
N GLY A 127 -12.32 -17.94 0.35
CA GLY A 127 -11.68 -17.40 -0.84
C GLY A 127 -11.73 -15.87 -0.95
N ASN A 128 -10.74 -15.34 -1.67
CA ASN A 128 -10.74 -13.98 -2.18
C ASN A 128 -11.09 -14.00 -3.67
N GLU A 129 -12.04 -13.18 -4.09
CA GLU A 129 -12.38 -12.94 -5.50
C GLU A 129 -12.82 -14.18 -6.29
N ILE A 130 -13.39 -15.19 -5.62
CA ILE A 130 -13.82 -16.46 -6.25
C ILE A 130 -15.18 -16.38 -6.96
N TYR A 131 -15.76 -15.18 -7.08
CA TYR A 131 -17.13 -14.94 -7.54
C TYR A 131 -17.42 -15.45 -8.96
N GLU A 132 -16.42 -15.61 -9.84
CA GLU A 132 -16.62 -16.19 -11.17
C GLU A 132 -17.03 -17.67 -11.06
N PHE A 133 -16.39 -18.42 -10.15
CA PHE A 133 -16.71 -19.82 -9.88
C PHE A 133 -18.06 -19.97 -9.19
N LEU A 134 -18.42 -19.00 -8.34
CA LEU A 134 -19.67 -19.01 -7.59
C LEU A 134 -20.89 -18.57 -8.40
N SER A 135 -20.75 -18.24 -9.69
CA SER A 135 -21.89 -18.13 -10.60
C SER A 135 -22.51 -19.50 -10.94
N GLU A 136 -21.80 -20.61 -10.68
CA GLU A 136 -22.33 -21.96 -10.82
C GLU A 136 -22.96 -22.44 -9.50
N LYS A 137 -24.21 -22.91 -9.57
CA LYS A 137 -24.97 -23.33 -8.37
C LYS A 137 -24.29 -24.46 -7.59
N GLU A 138 -23.67 -25.41 -8.28
CA GLU A 138 -22.97 -26.52 -7.64
C GLU A 138 -21.77 -26.04 -6.81
N ASN A 139 -20.96 -25.14 -7.38
CA ASN A 139 -19.83 -24.51 -6.69
C ASN A 139 -20.30 -23.68 -5.49
N PHE A 140 -21.39 -22.92 -5.65
CA PHE A 140 -22.01 -22.21 -4.52
C PHE A 140 -22.42 -23.18 -3.40
N MET A 141 -23.11 -24.28 -3.72
CA MET A 141 -23.51 -25.27 -2.73
C MET A 141 -22.31 -25.95 -2.05
N ARG A 142 -21.23 -26.21 -2.78
CA ARG A 142 -19.96 -26.70 -2.21
C ARG A 142 -19.43 -25.73 -1.14
N ILE A 143 -19.34 -24.44 -1.45
CA ILE A 143 -18.91 -23.40 -0.49
C ILE A 143 -19.85 -23.34 0.71
N ILE A 144 -21.18 -23.40 0.51
CA ILE A 144 -22.14 -23.39 1.61
C ILE A 144 -21.97 -24.60 2.54
N ASN A 145 -21.67 -25.79 2.00
CA ASN A 145 -21.39 -26.97 2.83
C ASN A 145 -20.11 -26.78 3.67
N LEU A 146 -19.09 -26.14 3.12
CA LEU A 146 -17.88 -25.78 3.85
C LEU A 146 -18.14 -24.71 4.93
N ILE A 147 -19.02 -23.74 4.68
CA ILE A 147 -19.48 -22.79 5.69
C ILE A 147 -20.20 -23.50 6.84
N LYS A 148 -21.12 -24.43 6.52
CA LYS A 148 -21.83 -25.23 7.54
C LYS A 148 -20.85 -26.06 8.38
N LEU A 149 -19.82 -26.62 7.74
CA LEU A 149 -18.72 -27.30 8.44
C LEU A 149 -17.96 -26.33 9.37
N GLY A 150 -17.58 -25.15 8.89
CA GLY A 150 -16.94 -24.12 9.74
C GLY A 150 -17.79 -23.76 10.97
N LYS A 151 -19.09 -23.53 10.77
CA LYS A 151 -20.05 -23.24 11.85
C LYS A 151 -20.24 -24.39 12.83
N SER A 152 -20.07 -25.65 12.42
CA SER A 152 -20.14 -26.78 13.35
C SER A 152 -18.88 -26.88 14.22
N ILE A 153 -17.73 -26.43 13.72
CA ILE A 153 -16.47 -26.36 14.46
C ILE A 153 -16.49 -25.19 15.44
N ASP A 154 -16.86 -23.99 14.97
CA ASP A 154 -17.02 -22.78 15.77
C ASP A 154 -18.39 -22.12 15.53
N PRO A 155 -19.41 -22.41 16.39
CA PRO A 155 -20.75 -21.84 16.25
C PRO A 155 -20.83 -20.32 16.46
N GLN A 156 -19.79 -19.69 17.01
CA GLN A 156 -19.76 -18.24 17.23
C GLN A 156 -19.15 -17.49 16.04
N ALA A 157 -18.46 -18.18 15.15
CA ALA A 157 -17.84 -17.60 13.98
C ALA A 157 -18.88 -17.26 12.90
N LYS A 158 -18.64 -16.14 12.21
CA LYS A 158 -19.41 -15.71 11.04
C LYS A 158 -18.63 -15.96 9.76
N PHE A 159 -19.34 -16.36 8.72
CA PHE A 159 -18.78 -16.78 7.45
C PHE A 159 -19.42 -16.06 6.27
N SER A 160 -18.63 -15.82 5.24
CA SER A 160 -19.14 -15.42 3.92
C SER A 160 -18.24 -15.91 2.78
N ALA A 161 -18.58 -15.51 1.55
CA ALA A 161 -17.82 -15.74 0.32
C ALA A 161 -18.13 -14.62 -0.69
N ASP A 162 -17.21 -14.35 -1.61
CA ASP A 162 -17.40 -13.35 -2.66
C ASP A 162 -18.37 -13.89 -3.73
N VAL A 163 -19.63 -13.45 -3.70
CA VAL A 163 -20.66 -13.80 -4.68
C VAL A 163 -21.11 -12.55 -5.40
N LYS A 164 -21.25 -12.60 -6.74
CA LYS A 164 -21.73 -11.44 -7.51
C LYS A 164 -23.11 -11.00 -7.03
N PRO A 165 -23.40 -9.69 -7.01
CA PRO A 165 -24.71 -9.17 -6.58
C PRO A 165 -25.90 -9.85 -7.26
N LYS A 166 -25.85 -10.01 -8.59
CA LYS A 166 -26.89 -10.69 -9.38
C LYS A 166 -27.14 -12.14 -8.93
N ASP A 167 -26.07 -12.84 -8.54
CA ASP A 167 -26.13 -14.26 -8.16
C ASP A 167 -26.65 -14.41 -6.73
N LEU A 168 -26.38 -13.45 -5.84
CA LEU A 168 -26.98 -13.40 -4.50
C LEU A 168 -28.51 -13.35 -4.55
N TYR A 169 -29.10 -12.52 -5.42
CA TYR A 169 -30.56 -12.48 -5.61
C TYR A 169 -31.11 -13.80 -6.11
N ARG A 170 -30.47 -14.37 -7.13
CA ARG A 170 -30.85 -15.67 -7.69
C ARG A 170 -30.80 -16.75 -6.60
N TYR A 171 -29.75 -16.82 -5.79
CA TYR A 171 -29.62 -17.83 -4.74
C TYR A 171 -30.57 -17.62 -3.57
N ARG A 172 -30.90 -16.37 -3.24
CA ARG A 172 -31.96 -16.09 -2.26
C ARG A 172 -33.30 -16.71 -2.68
N GLU A 173 -33.64 -16.65 -3.97
CA GLU A 173 -34.89 -17.19 -4.51
C GLU A 173 -34.81 -18.71 -4.73
N GLU A 174 -33.73 -19.19 -5.34
CA GLU A 174 -33.59 -20.59 -5.75
C GLU A 174 -33.15 -21.55 -4.63
N CYS A 175 -32.41 -21.07 -3.63
CA CYS A 175 -31.89 -21.87 -2.52
C CYS A 175 -31.79 -21.06 -1.21
N PRO A 176 -32.94 -20.59 -0.66
CA PRO A 176 -32.99 -19.67 0.48
C PRO A 176 -32.27 -20.20 1.74
N GLU A 177 -32.33 -21.50 2.01
CA GLU A 177 -31.64 -22.12 3.16
C GLU A 177 -30.11 -22.07 3.03
N ALA A 178 -29.60 -22.18 1.81
CA ALA A 178 -28.19 -22.11 1.50
C ALA A 178 -27.70 -20.65 1.58
N PHE A 179 -28.46 -19.72 0.97
CA PHE A 179 -28.24 -18.29 1.09
C PHE A 179 -28.23 -17.82 2.56
N ALA A 180 -29.13 -18.36 3.39
CA ALA A 180 -29.20 -18.02 4.81
C ALA A 180 -27.90 -18.32 5.58
N GLN A 181 -27.04 -19.22 5.10
CA GLN A 181 -25.77 -19.56 5.75
C GLN A 181 -24.72 -18.46 5.64
N LEU A 182 -24.82 -17.53 4.68
CA LEU A 182 -23.93 -16.37 4.58
C LEU A 182 -24.29 -15.36 5.67
N ASP A 183 -23.35 -14.96 6.52
CA ASP A 183 -23.63 -14.07 7.65
C ASP A 183 -23.54 -12.58 7.29
N PHE A 184 -22.73 -12.25 6.29
CA PHE A 184 -22.53 -10.90 5.77
C PHE A 184 -22.27 -10.93 4.26
N HIS A 185 -22.25 -9.78 3.60
CA HIS A 185 -21.94 -9.65 2.17
C HIS A 185 -20.66 -8.85 1.96
N PRO A 186 -19.57 -9.50 1.52
CA PRO A 186 -18.33 -8.84 1.13
C PRO A 186 -18.46 -8.16 -0.22
N ILE A 187 -17.78 -7.04 -0.38
CA ILE A 187 -17.90 -6.13 -1.52
C ILE A 187 -16.55 -5.53 -1.84
N HIS A 188 -16.16 -5.67 -3.10
CA HIS A 188 -14.91 -5.15 -3.65
C HIS A 188 -15.25 -3.95 -4.54
N PHE A 189 -14.70 -2.78 -4.21
CA PHE A 189 -14.95 -1.54 -4.92
C PHE A 189 -13.65 -0.98 -5.49
N TYR A 190 -13.39 -1.32 -6.74
CA TYR A 190 -12.27 -0.79 -7.53
C TYR A 190 -12.79 0.15 -8.60
N CYS A 191 -12.50 1.44 -8.47
CA CYS A 191 -12.89 2.45 -9.45
C CYS A 191 -11.68 3.27 -9.94
N PRO A 192 -11.62 3.60 -11.24
CA PRO A 192 -10.63 4.52 -11.75
C PRO A 192 -10.74 5.88 -11.07
N VAL A 193 -9.61 6.56 -10.90
CA VAL A 193 -9.55 7.96 -10.47
C VAL A 193 -9.27 8.88 -11.65
N ASP A 194 -9.79 10.10 -11.57
CA ASP A 194 -9.37 11.24 -12.39
C ASP A 194 -8.51 12.22 -11.55
N TYR A 195 -8.24 13.42 -12.08
CA TYR A 195 -7.47 14.45 -11.36
C TYR A 195 -8.19 15.01 -10.11
N HIS A 196 -9.49 14.74 -9.93
CA HIS A 196 -10.30 15.24 -8.83
C HIS A 196 -10.46 14.23 -7.68
N GLY A 197 -10.29 12.94 -7.94
CA GLY A 197 -10.53 11.87 -6.98
C GLY A 197 -10.99 10.63 -7.72
N TRP A 198 -11.81 9.80 -7.09
CA TRP A 198 -12.74 9.03 -7.93
C TRP A 198 -13.63 10.00 -8.70
N ASP A 199 -13.90 9.65 -9.95
CA ASP A 199 -14.82 10.42 -10.77
C ASP A 199 -16.20 10.48 -10.10
N GLU A 200 -16.96 11.54 -10.37
CA GLU A 200 -18.25 11.77 -9.72
C GLU A 200 -19.24 10.62 -9.93
N VAL A 201 -19.15 9.90 -11.04
CA VAL A 201 -20.02 8.76 -11.34
C VAL A 201 -19.65 7.57 -10.47
N SER A 202 -18.36 7.25 -10.33
CA SER A 202 -17.91 6.22 -9.39
C SER A 202 -18.37 6.51 -7.96
N LEU A 203 -18.33 7.78 -7.53
CA LEU A 203 -18.79 8.16 -6.19
C LEU A 203 -20.31 8.17 -6.02
N ASP A 204 -21.05 8.54 -7.06
CA ASP A 204 -22.51 8.38 -7.07
C ASP A 204 -22.91 6.89 -7.00
N VAL A 205 -22.21 6.02 -7.71
CA VAL A 205 -22.39 4.55 -7.62
C VAL A 205 -22.14 4.06 -6.20
N TYR A 206 -21.02 4.46 -5.58
CA TYR A 206 -20.70 4.08 -4.20
C TYR A 206 -21.74 4.61 -3.19
N SER A 207 -22.11 5.88 -3.29
CA SER A 207 -23.10 6.52 -2.41
C SER A 207 -24.48 5.85 -2.50
N ARG A 208 -24.95 5.52 -3.71
CA ARG A 208 -26.21 4.79 -3.91
C ARG A 208 -26.15 3.39 -3.30
N PHE A 209 -24.99 2.73 -3.40
CA PHE A 209 -24.76 1.45 -2.75
C PHE A 209 -24.88 1.54 -1.22
N CYS A 210 -24.31 2.58 -0.61
CA CYS A 210 -24.38 2.79 0.83
C CYS A 210 -25.79 3.19 1.29
N SER A 211 -26.49 4.02 0.52
CA SER A 211 -27.70 4.74 0.95
C SER A 211 -29.03 4.05 0.66
N THR A 212 -29.07 3.09 -0.28
CA THR A 212 -30.34 2.52 -0.72
C THR A 212 -30.53 1.07 -0.28
N ASP A 213 -31.74 0.75 0.18
CA ASP A 213 -32.24 -0.62 0.38
C ASP A 213 -33.01 -1.12 -0.85
N GLN A 214 -32.97 -0.37 -1.95
CA GLN A 214 -33.67 -0.67 -3.19
C GLN A 214 -32.68 -1.16 -4.26
N GLN A 215 -33.18 -1.94 -5.24
CA GLN A 215 -32.38 -2.31 -6.41
C GLN A 215 -32.10 -1.06 -7.24
N VAL A 216 -30.82 -0.76 -7.47
CA VAL A 216 -30.38 0.32 -8.37
C VAL A 216 -29.95 -0.28 -9.70
N GLU A 217 -30.52 0.21 -10.81
CA GLU A 217 -30.07 -0.08 -12.17
C GLU A 217 -29.03 0.96 -12.60
N TYR A 218 -27.94 0.51 -13.23
CA TYR A 218 -26.82 1.35 -13.66
C TYR A 218 -26.81 1.52 -15.19
N PRO A 219 -26.43 2.70 -15.73
CA PRO A 219 -26.35 2.92 -17.19
C PRO A 219 -25.32 2.00 -17.86
N GLU A 220 -25.62 1.56 -19.10
CA GLU A 220 -24.81 0.57 -19.85
C GLU A 220 -23.40 1.05 -20.26
N ASP A 221 -23.19 2.37 -20.30
CA ASP A 221 -22.03 2.99 -20.97
C ASP A 221 -20.85 3.35 -20.05
N TYR A 222 -20.94 3.08 -18.75
CA TYR A 222 -19.80 3.25 -17.86
C TYR A 222 -18.94 2.00 -17.81
N TYR A 223 -17.70 2.14 -18.29
CA TYR A 223 -16.60 1.20 -18.12
C TYR A 223 -16.14 1.09 -16.64
N VAL A 224 -17.09 0.97 -15.71
CA VAL A 224 -16.85 0.43 -14.37
C VAL A 224 -16.47 -1.02 -14.58
N ILE A 225 -15.17 -1.26 -14.62
CA ILE A 225 -14.52 -2.54 -14.88
C ILE A 225 -15.18 -3.59 -13.99
N LYS A 226 -15.96 -4.49 -14.60
CA LYS A 226 -16.38 -5.82 -14.12
C LYS A 226 -17.16 -5.99 -12.81
N TRP A 227 -17.37 -4.98 -11.96
CA TRP A 227 -17.91 -5.23 -10.59
C TRP A 227 -19.36 -4.82 -10.35
N GLY A 228 -20.06 -4.30 -11.36
CA GLY A 228 -21.41 -3.73 -11.15
C GLY A 228 -22.36 -3.82 -12.34
N ARG A 229 -22.25 -4.83 -13.20
CA ARG A 229 -23.36 -5.13 -14.12
C ARG A 229 -24.43 -5.92 -13.37
N GLY A 230 -25.35 -5.18 -12.77
CA GLY A 230 -26.60 -5.72 -12.22
C GLY A 230 -26.87 -5.30 -10.78
N ARG A 231 -28.07 -4.72 -10.58
CA ARG A 231 -28.87 -4.61 -9.35
C ARG A 231 -28.08 -4.34 -8.05
N GLY A 232 -28.23 -3.13 -7.49
CA GLY A 232 -27.77 -2.81 -6.13
C GLY A 232 -28.27 -3.80 -5.06
N PHE A 233 -27.56 -3.93 -3.93
CA PHE A 233 -27.74 -4.95 -2.87
C PHE A 233 -28.99 -4.80 -1.96
N GLY A 234 -29.94 -3.95 -2.35
CA GLY A 234 -31.17 -3.71 -1.61
C GLY A 234 -32.00 -4.97 -1.32
N GLY A 235 -32.46 -5.13 -0.07
CA GLY A 235 -33.40 -6.18 0.33
C GLY A 235 -32.81 -7.57 0.60
N LEU A 236 -31.48 -7.74 0.67
CA LEU A 236 -30.83 -9.02 1.02
C LEU A 236 -30.87 -9.35 2.53
N ASN A 237 -31.20 -8.40 3.40
CA ASN A 237 -31.28 -8.54 4.87
C ASN A 237 -30.00 -9.14 5.51
N LYS A 238 -28.82 -8.80 4.97
CA LYS A 238 -27.51 -9.18 5.53
C LYS A 238 -26.66 -7.93 5.76
N GLU A 239 -25.72 -8.04 6.70
CA GLU A 239 -24.77 -6.96 6.98
C GLU A 239 -23.85 -6.74 5.76
N ARG A 240 -23.68 -5.48 5.32
CA ARG A 240 -22.82 -5.10 4.19
C ARG A 240 -21.43 -4.75 4.66
N TRP A 241 -20.41 -5.37 4.06
CA TRP A 241 -19.01 -5.13 4.37
C TRP A 241 -18.29 -4.74 3.08
N VAL A 242 -17.62 -3.60 3.07
CA VAL A 242 -16.71 -3.23 1.98
C VAL A 242 -15.36 -3.86 2.31
N THR A 243 -15.10 -5.05 1.80
CA THR A 243 -13.91 -5.85 2.11
C THR A 243 -12.68 -5.43 1.32
N GLU A 244 -12.85 -4.69 0.22
CA GLU A 244 -11.76 -4.02 -0.51
C GLU A 244 -12.22 -2.71 -1.12
N ILE A 245 -11.45 -1.63 -0.90
CA ILE A 245 -11.66 -0.35 -1.55
C ILE A 245 -10.37 0.44 -1.71
N CYS A 246 -10.10 1.01 -2.89
CA CYS A 246 -8.95 1.89 -3.08
C CYS A 246 -9.10 2.85 -4.28
N ALA A 247 -8.33 3.93 -4.21
CA ALA A 247 -8.20 4.92 -5.27
C ALA A 247 -7.12 4.51 -6.28
N GLN A 248 -7.52 3.76 -7.31
CA GLN A 248 -6.61 3.21 -8.31
C GLN A 248 -6.58 4.05 -9.60
N GLY A 249 -5.37 4.37 -10.07
CA GLY A 249 -5.14 4.94 -11.41
C GLY A 249 -5.50 3.97 -12.54
N TYR A 250 -5.95 4.50 -13.69
CA TYR A 250 -6.55 3.72 -14.78
C TYR A 250 -5.74 2.48 -15.25
N PHE A 251 -6.20 1.28 -14.88
CA PHE A 251 -5.76 -0.06 -15.36
C PHE A 251 -4.30 -0.49 -15.09
N ARG A 252 -3.98 -1.76 -15.45
CA ARG A 252 -2.69 -2.50 -15.34
C ARG A 252 -1.38 -1.72 -15.56
N TRP A 253 -1.44 -0.53 -16.15
CA TRP A 253 -0.31 0.31 -16.55
C TRP A 253 -0.47 1.77 -16.10
N GLY A 254 -1.47 2.02 -15.23
CA GLY A 254 -2.04 3.31 -14.89
C GLY A 254 -1.21 4.11 -13.92
N ASN A 255 -1.11 5.41 -14.20
CA ASN A 255 -0.47 6.42 -13.38
C ASN A 255 -0.76 6.25 -11.89
N VAL A 256 0.26 6.44 -11.05
CA VAL A 256 0.08 6.53 -9.59
C VAL A 256 -0.91 7.65 -9.29
N THR A 257 -1.96 7.32 -8.53
CA THR A 257 -2.86 8.34 -7.97
C THR A 257 -2.05 9.20 -6.99
N PRO A 258 -1.94 10.52 -7.18
CA PRO A 258 -1.35 11.39 -6.17
C PRO A 258 -2.01 11.21 -4.80
N PRO A 259 -1.26 11.20 -3.68
CA PRO A 259 -1.83 10.97 -2.36
C PRO A 259 -2.97 11.94 -1.97
N GLU A 260 -2.92 13.18 -2.45
CA GLU A 260 -3.96 14.21 -2.23
C GLU A 260 -5.26 13.86 -2.96
N ILE A 261 -5.16 13.18 -4.10
CA ILE A 261 -6.31 12.66 -4.85
C ILE A 261 -6.91 11.46 -4.11
N MET A 262 -6.06 10.55 -3.60
CA MET A 262 -6.52 9.45 -2.74
C MET A 262 -7.23 9.98 -1.49
N GLN A 263 -6.68 11.02 -0.87
CA GLN A 263 -7.24 11.68 0.31
C GLN A 263 -8.65 12.21 0.04
N ARG A 264 -8.85 12.96 -1.06
CA ARG A 264 -10.18 13.46 -1.45
C ARG A 264 -11.16 12.33 -1.75
N GLY A 265 -10.70 11.28 -2.42
CA GLY A 265 -11.52 10.08 -2.67
C GLY A 265 -11.98 9.44 -1.37
N TRP A 266 -11.06 9.28 -0.41
CA TRP A 266 -11.34 8.69 0.89
C TRP A 266 -12.37 9.48 1.70
N SER A 267 -12.25 10.81 1.77
CA SER A 267 -13.26 11.62 2.48
C SER A 267 -14.67 11.42 1.93
N ARG A 268 -14.79 11.29 0.61
CA ARG A 268 -16.09 11.02 -0.04
C ARG A 268 -16.61 9.60 0.24
N VAL A 269 -15.73 8.61 0.43
CA VAL A 269 -16.10 7.25 0.91
C VAL A 269 -16.74 7.31 2.28
N VAL A 270 -16.08 7.98 3.22
CA VAL A 270 -16.55 8.05 4.60
C VAL A 270 -17.87 8.81 4.65
N GLU A 271 -17.98 9.94 3.94
CA GLU A 271 -19.24 10.67 3.83
C GLU A 271 -20.38 9.79 3.30
N ALA A 272 -20.16 9.07 2.20
CA ALA A 272 -21.13 8.14 1.63
C ALA A 272 -21.47 6.98 2.58
N SER A 273 -20.53 6.56 3.43
CA SER A 273 -20.74 5.47 4.40
C SER A 273 -21.61 5.88 5.59
N ARG A 274 -21.79 7.18 5.86
CA ARG A 274 -22.50 7.71 7.05
C ARG A 274 -24.04 7.61 7.00
N VAL A 275 -24.60 7.12 5.90
CA VAL A 275 -26.04 6.96 5.70
C VAL A 275 -26.64 5.87 6.61
N ASP A 276 -27.93 5.96 6.95
CA ASP A 276 -28.61 5.11 7.98
C ASP A 276 -28.43 3.59 7.76
N ASN A 277 -28.27 3.17 6.50
CA ASN A 277 -28.11 1.78 6.09
C ASN A 277 -26.71 1.44 5.53
N GLY A 278 -25.71 2.28 5.81
CA GLY A 278 -24.34 2.14 5.34
C GLY A 278 -23.64 0.84 5.76
N PRO A 279 -22.41 0.61 5.25
CA PRO A 279 -21.63 -0.59 5.56
C PRO A 279 -21.25 -0.63 7.05
N ALA A 280 -21.19 -1.84 7.61
CA ALA A 280 -20.72 -2.02 8.99
C ALA A 280 -19.20 -2.02 9.11
N ARG A 281 -18.51 -2.37 8.02
CA ARG A 281 -17.05 -2.43 7.94
C ARG A 281 -16.56 -1.94 6.58
N VAL A 282 -15.43 -1.23 6.59
CA VAL A 282 -14.76 -0.75 5.37
C VAL A 282 -13.26 -1.04 5.48
N PHE A 283 -12.72 -1.77 4.51
CA PHE A 283 -11.32 -2.21 4.46
C PHE A 283 -10.60 -1.59 3.26
N HIS A 284 -9.63 -0.72 3.52
CA HIS A 284 -8.81 -0.12 2.48
C HIS A 284 -7.88 -1.17 1.82
N HIS A 285 -7.70 -1.11 0.50
CA HIS A 285 -6.75 -1.95 -0.24
C HIS A 285 -5.53 -1.12 -0.73
N CYS A 286 -4.34 -1.23 -0.13
CA CYS A 286 -3.94 -2.03 1.02
C CYS A 286 -3.51 -1.17 2.20
N PHE A 287 -3.16 -1.82 3.30
CA PHE A 287 -2.53 -1.16 4.44
C PHE A 287 -1.24 -0.43 4.03
N ARG A 288 -0.30 -1.16 3.42
CA ARG A 288 1.04 -0.69 3.05
C ARG A 288 1.24 -0.79 1.53
N ASP A 289 2.08 0.07 0.97
CA ASP A 289 2.56 -0.06 -0.40
C ASP A 289 3.21 -1.44 -0.63
N LYS A 290 3.02 -1.98 -1.82
CA LYS A 290 3.57 -3.25 -2.28
C LYS A 290 4.67 -3.01 -3.30
N MET A 291 5.65 -3.91 -3.29
CA MET A 291 6.66 -4.01 -4.33
C MET A 291 6.11 -4.82 -5.51
N SER A 292 5.25 -4.20 -6.33
CA SER A 292 4.76 -4.77 -7.59
C SER A 292 5.12 -3.85 -8.74
N TRP A 293 5.84 -4.37 -9.74
CA TRP A 293 6.11 -3.63 -10.98
C TRP A 293 5.11 -3.94 -12.11
N ARG A 294 4.43 -5.10 -12.08
CA ARG A 294 3.35 -5.46 -13.03
C ARG A 294 2.05 -4.72 -12.76
N GLU A 295 1.83 -4.32 -11.51
CA GLU A 295 0.66 -3.56 -11.08
C GLU A 295 1.08 -2.35 -10.26
N PHE A 296 2.06 -1.58 -10.74
CA PHE A 296 2.69 -0.52 -9.95
C PHE A 296 1.73 0.56 -9.42
N GLY A 297 0.63 0.82 -10.12
CA GLY A 297 -0.45 1.69 -9.62
C GLY A 297 -1.10 1.14 -8.34
N LEU A 298 -1.44 -0.15 -8.32
CA LEU A 298 -1.95 -0.86 -7.13
C LEU A 298 -0.86 -1.07 -6.08
N GLY A 299 0.40 -1.28 -6.51
CA GLY A 299 1.54 -1.38 -5.62
C GLY A 299 1.81 -0.10 -4.83
N GLN A 300 1.35 1.06 -5.30
CA GLN A 300 1.52 2.34 -4.61
C GLN A 300 0.20 2.89 -4.04
N SER A 301 -0.83 2.04 -3.89
CA SER A 301 -2.14 2.42 -3.33
C SER A 301 -2.23 2.24 -1.81
N GLY A 302 -1.16 1.91 -1.09
CA GLY A 302 -1.21 1.71 0.36
C GLY A 302 -1.58 2.99 1.14
N LEU A 303 -2.15 2.85 2.33
CA LEU A 303 -2.33 3.98 3.27
C LEU A 303 -0.98 4.48 3.79
N VAL A 304 -0.02 3.58 3.96
CA VAL A 304 1.35 3.92 4.36
C VAL A 304 2.34 3.51 3.26
N TYR A 305 3.43 4.24 3.17
CA TYR A 305 4.53 3.91 2.27
C TYR A 305 5.20 2.59 2.68
N LEU A 306 6.06 2.07 1.81
CA LEU A 306 6.74 0.78 2.00
C LEU A 306 7.52 0.69 3.33
N ASP A 307 8.00 1.80 3.87
CA ASP A 307 8.74 1.86 5.14
C ASP A 307 7.86 2.19 6.37
N GLY A 308 6.56 2.37 6.17
CA GLY A 308 5.57 2.58 7.23
C GLY A 308 5.23 4.04 7.43
N ALA A 309 5.91 4.95 6.72
CA ALA A 309 5.58 6.37 6.78
C ALA A 309 4.13 6.62 6.35
N PRO A 310 3.38 7.47 7.07
CA PRO A 310 2.01 7.78 6.72
C PRO A 310 1.94 8.59 5.42
N LYS A 311 1.01 8.25 4.53
CA LYS A 311 0.62 9.13 3.42
C LYS A 311 -0.40 10.17 3.89
N PRO A 312 -0.63 11.27 3.15
CA PRO A 312 -1.73 12.20 3.42
C PRO A 312 -3.08 11.52 3.66
N VAL A 313 -3.43 10.51 2.83
CA VAL A 313 -4.66 9.72 2.99
C VAL A 313 -4.75 8.97 4.33
N ALA A 314 -3.63 8.58 4.96
CA ALA A 314 -3.63 7.89 6.25
C ALA A 314 -4.19 8.76 7.38
N TRP A 315 -3.90 10.07 7.34
CA TRP A 315 -4.39 11.00 8.36
C TRP A 315 -5.88 11.27 8.22
N THR A 316 -6.36 11.40 6.99
CA THR A 316 -7.79 11.51 6.72
C THR A 316 -8.52 10.21 7.08
N PHE A 317 -7.96 9.06 6.73
CA PHE A 317 -8.44 7.75 7.19
C PHE A 317 -8.58 7.71 8.70
N ARG A 318 -7.54 8.13 9.43
CA ARG A 318 -7.54 8.16 10.88
C ARG A 318 -8.63 9.05 11.44
N ASP A 319 -8.64 10.32 11.06
CA ASP A 319 -9.53 11.31 11.68
C ASP A 319 -10.99 10.93 11.46
N GLU A 320 -11.31 10.47 10.24
CA GLU A 320 -12.66 10.04 9.85
C GLU A 320 -13.07 8.69 10.45
N ALA A 321 -12.15 7.73 10.56
CA ALA A 321 -12.42 6.43 11.20
C ALA A 321 -12.71 6.59 12.69
N LEU A 322 -11.92 7.42 13.38
CA LEU A 322 -12.05 7.63 14.81
C LEU A 322 -13.38 8.30 15.21
N ASP A 323 -13.95 9.16 14.35
CA ASP A 323 -15.25 9.78 14.58
C ASP A 323 -16.41 8.77 14.58
N LEU A 324 -16.22 7.65 13.89
CA LEU A 324 -17.24 6.61 13.68
C LEU A 324 -17.08 5.41 14.61
N LEU A 325 -16.13 5.48 15.54
CA LEU A 325 -16.00 4.53 16.65
C LEU A 325 -17.16 4.68 17.66
N PRO A 326 -17.45 3.63 18.47
CA PRO A 326 -18.45 3.75 19.52
C PRO A 326 -18.03 4.77 20.58
N ASP A 327 -18.99 5.41 21.23
CA ASP A 327 -18.75 6.33 22.35
C ASP A 327 -18.01 5.68 23.52
N SER A 328 -18.09 4.35 23.61
CA SER A 328 -17.34 3.59 24.59
C SER A 328 -15.86 3.43 24.25
N ASP A 329 -15.37 3.85 23.08
CA ASP A 329 -13.95 3.78 22.70
C ASP A 329 -13.22 5.09 23.02
N VAL A 330 -12.09 4.99 23.73
CA VAL A 330 -11.29 6.16 24.13
C VAL A 330 -10.72 6.90 22.93
N ARG A 331 -10.42 6.20 21.84
CA ARG A 331 -9.79 6.78 20.65
C ARG A 331 -10.70 7.78 19.93
N LYS A 332 -12.02 7.66 20.14
CA LYS A 332 -13.00 8.66 19.69
C LYS A 332 -12.77 10.02 20.35
N TRP A 333 -12.51 10.00 21.66
CA TRP A 333 -12.47 11.19 22.52
C TRP A 333 -11.08 11.77 22.70
N ILE A 334 -10.03 10.95 22.62
CA ILE A 334 -8.65 11.39 22.84
C ILE A 334 -7.89 11.27 21.54
N ARG A 335 -7.47 12.40 20.98
CA ARG A 335 -6.65 12.45 19.76
C ARG A 335 -5.22 12.76 20.12
N LEU A 336 -4.32 11.87 19.72
CA LEU A 336 -2.88 12.02 19.95
C LEU A 336 -2.20 12.39 18.64
N SER A 337 -1.18 13.23 18.64
CA SER A 337 -0.44 13.56 17.42
C SER A 337 1.03 13.65 17.74
N LEU A 338 1.84 13.26 16.76
CA LEU A 338 3.30 13.26 16.84
C LEU A 338 3.80 13.92 15.56
N GLU A 339 4.56 14.99 15.72
CA GLU A 339 5.19 15.66 14.58
C GLU A 339 6.35 14.83 14.01
N PRO A 340 6.65 14.92 12.70
CA PRO A 340 7.84 14.29 12.13
C PRO A 340 9.10 14.79 12.81
N VAL A 341 10.03 13.89 13.10
CA VAL A 341 11.31 14.23 13.74
C VAL A 341 12.39 14.33 12.67
N SER A 342 12.95 15.53 12.55
CA SER A 342 14.07 15.85 11.66
C SER A 342 15.41 15.53 12.33
N GLU A 343 16.43 15.31 11.51
CA GLU A 343 17.79 15.09 11.97
C GLU A 343 18.29 16.26 12.84
N GLY A 344 18.86 15.92 14.00
CA GLY A 344 19.39 16.88 14.98
C GLY A 344 18.38 17.38 16.02
N GLN A 345 17.10 16.99 15.95
CA GLN A 345 16.15 17.28 17.02
C GLN A 345 16.40 16.38 18.24
N GLU A 346 16.37 16.97 19.44
CA GLU A 346 16.57 16.28 20.72
C GLU A 346 15.24 15.86 21.38
N GLU A 347 14.12 16.44 20.95
CA GLU A 347 12.80 16.17 21.50
C GLU A 347 11.76 15.98 20.38
N ALA A 348 10.80 15.09 20.62
CA ALA A 348 9.63 14.90 19.78
C ALA A 348 8.47 15.75 20.27
N GLN A 349 7.79 16.45 19.36
CA GLN A 349 6.63 17.29 19.67
C GLN A 349 5.34 16.46 19.62
N VAL A 350 4.56 16.53 20.70
CA VAL A 350 3.34 15.76 20.90
C VAL A 350 2.19 16.70 21.22
N ALA A 351 1.06 16.50 20.56
CA ALA A 351 -0.18 17.17 20.90
C ALA A 351 -1.26 16.16 21.29
N ILE A 352 -2.02 16.49 22.33
CA ILE A 352 -3.13 15.69 22.84
C ILE A 352 -4.37 16.56 22.85
N THR A 353 -5.41 16.14 22.14
CA THR A 353 -6.71 16.79 22.13
C THR A 353 -7.68 15.94 22.94
N ASN A 354 -8.22 16.52 24.02
CA ASN A 354 -9.27 15.93 24.83
C ASN A 354 -10.63 16.45 24.35
N LEU A 355 -11.35 15.63 23.60
CA LEU A 355 -12.74 15.86 23.17
C LEU A 355 -13.74 15.30 24.16
N TYR A 356 -13.29 14.75 25.29
CA TYR A 356 -14.15 14.30 26.38
C TYR A 356 -14.64 15.48 27.22
N ASP A 357 -15.75 15.29 27.92
CA ASP A 357 -16.36 16.28 28.81
C ASP A 357 -15.72 16.32 30.21
N GLN A 358 -14.79 15.40 30.49
CA GLN A 358 -14.06 15.31 31.76
C GLN A 358 -12.55 15.49 31.58
N GLU A 359 -11.89 15.85 32.68
CA GLU A 359 -10.42 15.92 32.74
C GLU A 359 -9.84 14.51 32.56
N VAL A 360 -8.81 14.41 31.73
CA VAL A 360 -8.06 13.17 31.51
C VAL A 360 -6.68 13.29 32.16
N ALA A 361 -6.43 12.44 33.15
CA ALA A 361 -5.11 12.23 33.74
C ALA A 361 -4.51 10.95 33.17
N CYS A 362 -3.43 11.08 32.39
CA CYS A 362 -2.84 9.97 31.63
C CYS A 362 -1.31 9.95 31.70
N GLU A 363 -0.75 8.83 31.25
CA GLU A 363 0.70 8.62 31.13
C GLU A 363 1.08 8.61 29.65
N LEU A 364 2.05 9.44 29.28
CA LEU A 364 2.61 9.57 27.94
C LEU A 364 3.99 8.93 27.86
N GLN A 365 4.26 8.20 26.78
CA GLN A 365 5.54 7.53 26.58
C GLN A 365 5.91 7.47 25.08
N LEU A 366 7.18 7.71 24.75
CA LEU A 366 7.70 7.43 23.41
C LEU A 366 8.08 5.95 23.27
N VAL A 367 7.90 5.38 22.09
CA VAL A 367 8.26 4.00 21.77
C VAL A 367 8.87 3.93 20.37
N ALA A 368 9.99 3.23 20.18
CA ALA A 368 10.59 2.98 18.87
C ALA A 368 11.21 1.57 18.82
N GLY A 369 10.66 0.71 17.96
CA GLY A 369 10.99 -0.71 17.98
C GLY A 369 10.73 -1.31 19.38
N ASN A 370 11.78 -1.85 20.00
CA ASN A 370 11.74 -2.41 21.35
C ASN A 370 12.21 -1.42 22.44
N GLN A 371 12.50 -0.17 22.08
CA GLN A 371 12.93 0.87 23.01
C GLN A 371 11.71 1.64 23.53
N GLU A 372 11.65 1.85 24.84
CA GLU A 372 10.62 2.62 25.51
C GLU A 372 11.27 3.80 26.25
N GLY A 373 10.69 4.99 26.05
CA GLY A 373 11.11 6.21 26.71
C GLY A 373 10.59 6.32 28.14
N ARG A 374 10.96 7.40 28.82
CA ARG A 374 10.44 7.69 30.17
C ARG A 374 8.97 8.07 30.11
N GLU A 375 8.20 7.54 31.06
CA GLU A 375 6.80 7.91 31.23
C GLU A 375 6.67 9.32 31.80
N ARG A 376 5.71 10.08 31.26
CA ARG A 376 5.36 11.43 31.72
C ARG A 376 3.88 11.51 32.03
N ARG A 377 3.55 11.85 33.27
CA ARG A 377 2.16 12.11 33.68
C ARG A 377 1.72 13.48 33.20
N VAL A 378 0.53 13.53 32.59
CA VAL A 378 -0.10 14.75 32.12
C VAL A 378 -1.56 14.80 32.54
N ARG A 379 -2.10 16.01 32.70
CA ARG A 379 -3.53 16.26 32.94
C ARG A 379 -4.04 17.20 31.88
N ILE A 380 -5.17 16.86 31.29
CA ILE A 380 -5.70 17.54 30.11
C ILE A 380 -7.13 17.94 30.42
N SER A 381 -7.39 19.24 30.40
CA SER A 381 -8.72 19.79 30.66
C SER A 381 -9.74 19.30 29.61
N PRO A 382 -11.04 19.25 29.96
CA PRO A 382 -12.09 18.95 29.00
C PRO A 382 -12.05 19.88 27.78
N GLN A 383 -12.40 19.35 26.60
CA GLN A 383 -12.55 20.13 25.36
C GLN A 383 -11.32 21.01 25.03
N SER A 384 -10.11 20.50 25.31
CA SER A 384 -8.88 21.29 25.19
C SER A 384 -7.79 20.55 24.42
N LYS A 385 -6.84 21.31 23.90
CA LYS A 385 -5.61 20.81 23.29
C LYS A 385 -4.43 21.11 24.22
N PHE A 386 -3.63 20.10 24.51
CA PHE A 386 -2.39 20.19 25.28
C PHE A 386 -1.20 19.83 24.40
N GLU A 387 -0.17 20.67 24.42
CA GLU A 387 1.06 20.48 23.64
C GLU A 387 2.24 20.30 24.59
N THR A 388 3.12 19.35 24.26
CA THR A 388 4.31 19.04 25.05
C THR A 388 5.39 18.44 24.16
N SER A 389 6.62 18.44 24.66
CA SER A 389 7.72 17.67 24.09
C SER A 389 8.11 16.48 24.97
N LEU A 390 8.65 15.44 24.35
CA LEU A 390 9.23 14.27 25.01
C LEU A 390 10.67 14.08 24.50
N PRO A 391 11.64 13.83 25.40
CA PRO A 391 13.04 13.71 25.00
C PRO A 391 13.28 12.43 24.20
N LEU A 392 14.19 12.50 23.23
CA LEU A 392 14.65 11.38 22.42
C LEU A 392 15.89 10.69 23.04
N ASP A 393 16.24 11.03 24.28
CA ASP A 393 17.38 10.44 24.97
C ASP A 393 17.20 8.92 25.16
N GLY A 394 18.24 8.16 24.84
CA GLY A 394 18.21 6.69 24.92
C GLY A 394 17.64 5.99 23.69
N PHE A 395 17.14 6.71 22.69
CA PHE A 395 16.75 6.13 21.41
C PHE A 395 17.93 6.08 20.42
N SER A 396 18.10 4.94 19.75
CA SER A 396 19.03 4.80 18.62
C SER A 396 18.27 4.56 17.31
N PHE A 397 18.44 5.48 16.37
CA PHE A 397 17.87 5.37 15.02
C PHE A 397 18.96 5.03 13.98
N PRO A 398 18.78 3.96 13.17
CA PRO A 398 19.63 3.69 12.03
C PRO A 398 19.51 4.80 10.96
N PRO A 399 20.50 4.96 10.07
CA PRO A 399 20.34 5.80 8.89
C PRO A 399 19.16 5.33 8.03
N GLY A 400 18.48 6.27 7.39
CA GLY A 400 17.22 6.07 6.70
C GLY A 400 16.04 6.55 7.55
N ARG A 401 14.88 5.93 7.35
CA ARG A 401 13.66 6.23 8.09
C ARG A 401 13.37 5.19 9.17
N SER A 402 12.97 5.65 10.35
CA SER A 402 12.49 4.81 11.44
C SER A 402 11.11 5.28 11.91
N ASN A 403 10.27 4.38 12.41
CA ASN A 403 8.99 4.76 13.00
C ASN A 403 9.17 5.09 14.49
N LEU A 404 8.59 6.21 14.91
CA LEU A 404 8.51 6.64 16.29
C LEU A 404 7.04 6.72 16.67
N PHE A 405 6.71 6.14 17.81
CA PHE A 405 5.36 6.11 18.34
C PHE A 405 5.31 6.91 19.63
N VAL A 406 4.14 7.47 19.90
CA VAL A 406 3.78 7.96 21.23
C VAL A 406 2.53 7.22 21.68
N LYS A 407 2.58 6.74 22.91
CA LYS A 407 1.51 6.02 23.58
C LYS A 407 0.98 6.87 24.71
N LEU A 408 -0.35 6.94 24.82
CA LEU A 408 -1.08 7.51 25.94
C LEU A 408 -1.85 6.41 26.64
N SER A 409 -1.58 6.19 27.92
CA SER A 409 -2.27 5.23 28.77
C SER A 409 -3.27 5.94 29.69
N TRP A 410 -4.54 5.55 29.64
CA TRP A 410 -5.61 6.08 30.48
C TRP A 410 -6.61 4.98 30.87
N GLN A 411 -6.79 4.74 32.18
CA GLN A 411 -7.73 3.75 32.72
C GLN A 411 -7.61 2.34 32.08
N GLY A 412 -6.37 1.87 31.87
CA GLY A 412 -6.11 0.57 31.24
C GLY A 412 -6.42 0.52 29.73
N ARG A 413 -6.54 1.67 29.08
CA ARG A 413 -6.70 1.81 27.64
C ARG A 413 -5.55 2.61 27.06
N GLU A 414 -5.20 2.30 25.82
CA GLU A 414 -4.09 2.93 25.12
C GLU A 414 -4.59 3.67 23.88
N VAL A 415 -4.07 4.88 23.67
CA VAL A 415 -4.21 5.64 22.44
C VAL A 415 -2.82 5.84 21.86
N TRP A 416 -2.70 5.59 20.56
CA TRP A 416 -1.43 5.63 19.86
C TRP A 416 -1.45 6.75 18.81
N ALA A 417 -0.30 7.37 18.62
CA ALA A 417 0.03 8.13 17.42
C ALA A 417 1.45 7.77 17.01
N TYR A 418 1.79 8.02 15.75
CA TYR A 418 3.11 7.71 15.27
C TYR A 418 3.50 8.67 14.17
N ASN A 419 4.80 8.80 13.96
CA ASN A 419 5.37 9.49 12.82
C ASN A 419 6.76 8.90 12.59
N THR A 420 7.54 9.55 11.76
CA THR A 420 8.83 9.03 11.32
C THR A 420 9.97 9.91 11.81
N VAL A 421 11.08 9.25 12.10
CA VAL A 421 12.38 9.87 12.35
C VAL A 421 13.21 9.66 11.09
N LEU A 422 13.71 10.75 10.54
CA LEU A 422 14.55 10.71 9.35
C LEU A 422 16.00 11.01 9.73
N LYS A 423 16.91 10.11 9.37
CA LYS A 423 18.35 10.26 9.55
C LYS A 423 19.06 10.07 8.24
N HIS A 424 19.58 11.15 7.64
CA HIS A 424 20.17 11.04 6.32
C HIS A 424 21.51 10.32 6.37
N LYS A 425 21.69 9.34 5.47
CA LYS A 425 23.02 8.84 5.16
C LYS A 425 23.57 9.63 3.98
N LYS A 426 24.63 10.41 4.19
CA LYS A 426 25.34 11.01 3.07
C LYS A 426 25.92 9.89 2.19
N LEU A 427 25.50 9.83 0.93
CA LEU A 427 26.08 8.92 -0.04
C LEU A 427 27.53 9.32 -0.30
N ALA A 428 28.43 8.35 -0.24
CA ALA A 428 29.84 8.52 -0.52
C ALA A 428 30.16 8.04 -1.93
N LEU A 429 31.13 8.68 -2.57
CA LEU A 429 31.70 8.21 -3.82
C LEU A 429 32.51 6.93 -3.56
N ASP A 430 31.88 5.77 -3.72
CA ASP A 430 32.59 4.50 -3.55
C ASP A 430 33.50 4.22 -4.76
N ARG A 431 34.74 3.80 -4.47
CA ARG A 431 35.76 3.42 -5.46
C ARG A 431 35.52 2.02 -6.04
N ILE A 432 34.28 1.75 -6.45
CA ILE A 432 33.94 0.48 -7.09
C ILE A 432 34.14 0.62 -8.60
N PRO A 433 34.85 -0.31 -9.28
CA PRO A 433 34.92 -0.31 -10.73
C PRO A 433 33.52 -0.42 -11.34
N PRO A 434 33.18 0.35 -12.40
CA PRO A 434 31.87 0.22 -13.04
C PRO A 434 31.68 -1.17 -13.63
N PHE A 435 30.43 -1.62 -13.72
CA PHE A 435 30.13 -2.79 -14.54
C PHE A 435 30.62 -2.58 -15.97
N LYS A 436 31.07 -3.68 -16.60
CA LYS A 436 31.45 -3.68 -18.01
C LYS A 436 30.23 -3.22 -18.82
N GLY A 437 30.42 -2.25 -19.71
CA GLY A 437 29.30 -1.67 -20.46
C GLY A 437 28.44 -0.68 -19.65
N VAL A 438 28.98 -0.04 -18.61
CA VAL A 438 28.31 1.11 -17.95
C VAL A 438 29.23 2.33 -17.95
N VAL A 439 28.69 3.49 -18.34
CA VAL A 439 29.43 4.76 -18.37
C VAL A 439 28.72 5.89 -17.63
N TYR A 440 29.53 6.84 -17.13
CA TYR A 440 29.05 8.06 -16.48
C TYR A 440 29.60 9.27 -17.24
N PRO A 441 28.89 9.79 -18.26
CA PRO A 441 29.40 10.84 -19.15
C PRO A 441 29.88 12.11 -18.45
N ASP A 442 29.17 12.52 -17.38
CA ASP A 442 29.54 13.69 -16.58
C ASP A 442 30.50 13.35 -15.41
N GLY A 443 30.92 12.09 -15.29
CA GLY A 443 31.58 11.55 -14.10
C GLY A 443 30.62 11.15 -12.98
N LEU A 444 31.14 10.47 -11.96
CA LEU A 444 30.35 9.99 -10.82
C LEU A 444 29.96 11.11 -9.84
N GLU A 445 30.83 12.10 -9.66
CA GLU A 445 30.65 13.15 -8.66
C GLU A 445 29.34 13.95 -8.84
N PRO A 446 28.98 14.44 -10.04
CA PRO A 446 27.70 15.12 -10.24
C PRO A 446 26.47 14.25 -9.94
N VAL A 447 26.55 12.93 -10.17
CA VAL A 447 25.46 12.00 -9.88
C VAL A 447 25.25 11.87 -8.37
N PHE A 448 26.34 11.73 -7.60
CA PHE A 448 26.26 11.64 -6.15
C PHE A 448 25.88 12.98 -5.49
N GLU A 449 26.32 14.10 -6.03
CA GLU A 449 25.86 15.43 -5.59
C GLU A 449 24.36 15.59 -5.82
N PHE A 450 23.86 15.22 -7.00
CA PHE A 450 22.43 15.24 -7.31
C PHE A 450 21.63 14.37 -6.34
N LEU A 451 22.07 13.13 -6.11
CA LEU A 451 21.38 12.19 -5.22
C LEU A 451 21.42 12.63 -3.75
N ASN A 452 22.55 13.13 -3.26
CA ASN A 452 22.60 13.68 -1.90
C ASN A 452 21.70 14.90 -1.71
N ARG A 453 21.43 15.66 -2.77
CA ARG A 453 20.62 16.88 -2.72
C ARG A 453 19.13 16.64 -2.92
N TYR A 454 18.77 15.73 -3.82
CA TYR A 454 17.38 15.53 -4.27
C TYR A 454 16.91 14.08 -4.17
N GLY A 455 17.79 13.13 -3.88
CA GLY A 455 17.48 11.69 -3.89
C GLY A 455 16.45 11.29 -2.85
N ALA A 456 16.31 12.06 -1.76
CA ALA A 456 15.25 11.82 -0.79
C ALA A 456 13.89 12.25 -1.34
N GLY A 457 13.01 11.27 -1.62
CA GLY A 457 11.69 11.54 -2.20
C GLY A 457 11.74 11.91 -3.69
N LEU A 458 12.79 11.51 -4.39
CA LEU A 458 12.98 11.77 -5.81
C LEU A 458 11.89 11.07 -6.64
N PRO A 459 11.12 11.80 -7.47
CA PRO A 459 10.23 11.18 -8.44
C PRO A 459 11.02 10.35 -9.44
N LEU A 460 10.58 9.13 -9.69
CA LEU A 460 11.15 8.19 -10.65
C LEU A 460 10.17 8.04 -11.81
N ILE A 461 10.59 8.39 -13.02
CA ILE A 461 9.77 8.31 -14.23
C ILE A 461 10.28 7.17 -15.08
N THR A 462 9.37 6.32 -15.55
CA THR A 462 9.63 5.18 -16.44
C THR A 462 8.71 5.27 -17.68
N GLY A 463 8.89 4.35 -18.63
CA GLY A 463 8.04 4.22 -19.81
C GLY A 463 6.67 3.62 -19.54
N PRO A 464 5.65 4.00 -20.33
CA PRO A 464 4.28 3.58 -20.07
C PRO A 464 3.95 2.11 -20.33
N PHE A 465 4.87 1.27 -20.82
CA PHE A 465 4.51 -0.05 -21.34
C PHE A 465 5.56 -1.15 -21.15
N ILE A 466 6.62 -0.92 -20.37
CA ILE A 466 7.72 -1.87 -20.25
C ILE A 466 7.97 -2.22 -18.78
N ASP A 467 7.45 -3.39 -18.42
CA ASP A 467 7.61 -4.05 -17.14
C ASP A 467 9.02 -3.97 -16.55
N GLN A 468 10.04 -4.23 -17.36
CA GLN A 468 11.43 -4.22 -16.91
C GLN A 468 11.95 -2.81 -16.59
N GLU A 469 11.47 -1.76 -17.26
CA GLU A 469 11.82 -0.38 -16.91
C GLU A 469 11.19 0.01 -15.56
N CYS A 470 9.93 -0.39 -15.36
CA CYS A 470 9.23 -0.24 -14.08
C CYS A 470 9.96 -0.98 -12.95
N GLU A 471 10.36 -2.24 -13.18
CA GLU A 471 11.16 -3.01 -12.23
C GLU A 471 12.43 -2.27 -11.82
N MET A 472 13.17 -1.70 -12.78
CA MET A 472 14.40 -0.96 -12.52
C MET A 472 14.15 0.31 -11.69
N ALA A 473 13.10 1.07 -12.01
CA ALA A 473 12.69 2.23 -11.23
C ALA A 473 12.32 1.84 -9.78
N TYR A 474 11.60 0.74 -9.57
CA TYR A 474 11.25 0.24 -8.23
C TYR A 474 12.46 -0.21 -7.42
N ARG A 475 13.43 -0.88 -8.06
CA ARG A 475 14.68 -1.27 -7.39
C ARG A 475 15.44 -0.03 -6.92
N LEU A 476 15.51 1.00 -7.76
CA LEU A 476 16.14 2.26 -7.41
C LEU A 476 15.40 2.97 -6.27
N LYS A 477 14.06 3.05 -6.34
CA LYS A 477 13.18 3.56 -5.28
C LYS A 477 13.53 2.97 -3.91
N CYS A 478 13.62 1.64 -3.80
CA CYS A 478 13.96 0.98 -2.54
C CYS A 478 15.29 1.42 -1.95
N VAL A 479 16.30 1.59 -2.79
CA VAL A 479 17.63 1.99 -2.35
C VAL A 479 17.64 3.44 -1.91
N LEU A 480 16.99 4.33 -2.68
CA LEU A 480 16.87 5.74 -2.32
C LEU A 480 16.13 5.91 -1.00
N ASP A 481 14.94 5.30 -0.87
CA ASP A 481 14.14 5.39 0.37
C ASP A 481 14.90 4.84 1.58
N SER A 482 15.68 3.77 1.40
CA SER A 482 16.41 3.17 2.53
C SER A 482 17.70 3.92 2.89
N GLN A 483 18.43 4.47 1.91
CA GLN A 483 19.70 5.16 2.16
C GLN A 483 19.50 6.62 2.50
N LEU A 484 18.66 7.31 1.74
CA LEU A 484 18.46 8.75 1.84
C LEU A 484 17.19 9.12 2.59
N GLY A 485 16.27 8.17 2.76
CA GLY A 485 14.91 8.46 3.20
C GLY A 485 14.11 9.17 2.12
N GLY A 486 12.93 9.68 2.51
CA GLY A 486 11.98 10.25 1.55
C GLY A 486 11.15 9.17 0.87
N ASN A 487 9.99 9.57 0.33
CA ASN A 487 9.05 8.64 -0.31
C ASN A 487 9.14 8.79 -1.82
N CYS A 488 10.13 8.13 -2.43
CA CYS A 488 10.22 8.13 -3.89
C CYS A 488 8.95 7.49 -4.46
N GLN A 489 8.43 8.03 -5.56
CA GLN A 489 7.24 7.52 -6.25
C GLN A 489 7.63 7.19 -7.69
N VAL A 490 7.09 6.09 -8.22
CA VAL A 490 7.37 5.64 -9.59
C VAL A 490 6.19 5.96 -10.50
N TYR A 491 6.41 6.74 -11.55
CA TYR A 491 5.41 7.19 -12.51
C TYR A 491 5.64 6.56 -13.88
N GLY A 492 4.58 6.02 -14.49
CA GLY A 492 4.63 5.35 -15.81
C GLY A 492 4.73 6.30 -17.01
N SER A 493 4.53 7.60 -16.84
CA SER A 493 4.71 8.59 -17.91
C SER A 493 5.01 9.98 -17.34
N MET A 494 5.37 10.91 -18.22
CA MET A 494 5.52 12.34 -17.86
C MET A 494 4.18 13.08 -17.69
N ASP A 495 3.04 12.40 -17.71
CA ASP A 495 1.72 13.03 -17.51
C ASP A 495 1.52 13.59 -16.10
N CYS A 496 2.35 13.20 -15.14
CA CYS A 496 2.44 13.85 -13.85
C CYS A 496 3.22 15.18 -13.99
N LEU A 497 2.51 16.22 -14.44
CA LEU A 497 3.03 17.58 -14.58
C LEU A 497 3.66 18.13 -13.29
N GLU A 498 3.27 17.63 -12.12
CA GLU A 498 3.83 18.02 -10.82
C GLU A 498 5.19 17.36 -10.57
N ALA A 499 5.35 16.08 -10.91
CA ALA A 499 6.62 15.36 -10.77
C ALA A 499 7.73 15.98 -11.63
N THR A 500 7.37 16.51 -12.80
CA THR A 500 8.32 17.14 -13.74
C THR A 500 8.61 18.62 -13.44
N GLN A 501 7.99 19.20 -12.40
CA GLN A 501 8.30 20.55 -11.91
C GLN A 501 9.48 20.60 -10.91
N LYS A 502 9.86 19.45 -10.36
CA LYS A 502 10.98 19.28 -9.41
C LYS A 502 12.02 18.34 -10.00
N PRO A 503 13.28 18.36 -9.53
CA PRO A 503 14.27 17.38 -9.96
C PRO A 503 13.74 15.94 -9.87
N PHE A 504 14.01 15.12 -10.88
CA PHE A 504 13.50 13.75 -11.00
C PHE A 504 14.56 12.82 -11.62
N ALA A 505 14.34 11.51 -11.47
CA ALA A 505 15.09 10.50 -12.18
C ALA A 505 14.26 9.92 -13.32
N LEU A 506 14.85 9.78 -14.50
CA LEU A 506 14.28 9.08 -15.64
C LEU A 506 15.00 7.75 -15.81
N VAL A 507 14.23 6.66 -15.84
CA VAL A 507 14.71 5.28 -16.03
C VAL A 507 14.06 4.74 -17.29
N CYS A 508 14.76 4.79 -18.43
CA CYS A 508 14.19 4.32 -19.69
C CYS A 508 15.23 3.92 -20.75
N SER A 509 14.85 2.98 -21.61
CA SER A 509 15.59 2.58 -22.80
C SER A 509 15.22 3.45 -24.01
N ALA A 510 16.21 3.89 -24.79
CA ALA A 510 15.98 4.76 -25.93
C ALA A 510 15.36 4.04 -27.14
N GLU A 511 15.47 2.71 -27.24
CA GLU A 511 14.91 1.93 -28.36
C GLU A 511 13.40 1.70 -28.20
N PHE A 512 12.95 1.40 -26.98
CA PHE A 512 11.58 0.95 -26.74
C PHE A 512 10.67 2.01 -26.13
N ASN A 513 11.23 3.11 -25.60
CA ASN A 513 10.47 4.11 -24.88
C ASN A 513 10.36 5.45 -25.65
N PRO A 514 9.15 5.91 -25.98
CA PRO A 514 8.93 7.21 -26.62
C PRO A 514 9.59 8.40 -25.91
N ILE A 515 9.63 8.38 -24.58
CA ILE A 515 10.28 9.41 -23.77
C ILE A 515 11.80 9.40 -24.00
N GLY A 516 12.40 8.21 -23.98
CA GLY A 516 13.82 8.02 -24.29
C GLY A 516 14.17 8.44 -25.72
N GLN A 517 13.30 8.13 -26.69
CA GLN A 517 13.46 8.51 -28.10
C GLN A 517 13.43 10.03 -28.33
N ILE A 518 12.80 10.81 -27.45
CA ILE A 518 12.80 12.27 -27.55
C ILE A 518 13.97 12.91 -26.80
N ILE A 519 14.26 12.39 -25.61
CA ILE A 519 15.27 12.95 -24.72
C ILE A 519 16.66 12.68 -25.27
N TYR A 520 16.93 11.46 -25.74
CA TYR A 520 18.24 11.07 -26.21
C TYR A 520 18.77 11.95 -27.36
N PRO A 521 18.00 12.24 -28.43
CA PRO A 521 18.44 13.14 -29.49
C PRO A 521 18.68 14.58 -29.03
N SER A 522 17.99 15.01 -27.97
CA SER A 522 18.04 16.37 -27.41
C SER A 522 19.27 16.66 -26.55
N ILE A 523 20.05 15.64 -26.18
CA ILE A 523 21.30 15.80 -25.42
C ILE A 523 22.35 16.47 -26.34
N PRO A 524 23.21 17.40 -25.87
CA PRO A 524 24.24 18.02 -26.71
C PRO A 524 25.27 17.00 -27.24
N PRO A 525 25.77 17.10 -28.49
CA PRO A 525 26.72 16.15 -29.08
C PRO A 525 27.93 15.78 -28.17
N GLY A 526 28.60 16.75 -27.54
CA GLY A 526 29.71 16.46 -26.61
C GLY A 526 29.34 15.85 -25.25
N LYS A 527 28.04 15.72 -24.97
CA LYS A 527 27.47 15.01 -23.81
C LYS A 527 26.65 13.79 -24.23
N LYS A 528 26.40 13.62 -25.53
CA LYS A 528 25.76 12.42 -26.03
C LYS A 528 26.69 11.27 -25.70
N PRO A 529 26.14 10.12 -25.33
CA PRO A 529 26.93 8.91 -25.24
C PRO A 529 27.31 8.43 -26.66
N GLU A 530 28.12 9.20 -27.40
CA GLU A 530 28.43 8.98 -28.82
C GLU A 530 29.26 7.69 -29.02
N VAL A 531 29.92 7.20 -27.96
CA VAL A 531 30.61 5.92 -27.91
C VAL A 531 29.63 4.72 -27.80
N LEU A 532 28.35 4.95 -27.44
CA LEU A 532 27.43 3.89 -26.98
C LEU A 532 26.48 3.29 -28.03
N LEU A 533 26.49 3.78 -29.28
CA LEU A 533 25.60 3.27 -30.33
C LEU A 533 26.20 2.15 -31.18
N LYS A 534 27.43 1.71 -30.90
CA LYS A 534 28.11 0.64 -31.66
C LYS A 534 28.11 -0.72 -30.97
N GLU A 535 27.86 -0.78 -29.66
CA GLU A 535 27.83 -2.02 -28.89
C GLU A 535 26.45 -2.18 -28.24
N ASP A 536 25.81 -3.33 -28.45
CA ASP A 536 24.42 -3.56 -28.08
C ASP A 536 24.17 -3.59 -26.55
N ALA A 537 25.19 -3.53 -25.69
CA ALA A 537 25.05 -3.77 -24.24
C ALA A 537 25.47 -2.60 -23.32
N VAL A 538 25.54 -1.35 -23.83
CA VAL A 538 26.04 -0.23 -23.01
C VAL A 538 24.93 0.62 -22.38
N GLY A 539 24.92 0.66 -21.05
CA GLY A 539 24.10 1.57 -20.24
C GLY A 539 24.86 2.80 -19.75
N PHE A 540 24.13 3.84 -19.33
CA PHE A 540 24.73 5.07 -18.81
C PHE A 540 23.90 5.73 -17.70
N VAL A 541 24.57 6.57 -16.92
CA VAL A 541 23.96 7.44 -15.91
C VAL A 541 24.54 8.86 -16.05
N GLN A 542 23.69 9.86 -16.24
CA GLN A 542 24.13 11.25 -16.47
C GLN A 542 23.17 12.29 -15.88
N ILE A 543 23.64 13.54 -15.74
CA ILE A 543 22.82 14.66 -15.28
C ILE A 543 22.47 15.57 -16.46
N VAL A 544 21.18 15.77 -16.69
CA VAL A 544 20.65 16.64 -17.74
C VAL A 544 20.11 17.94 -17.11
N LYS A 545 20.62 19.09 -17.56
CA LYS A 545 20.37 20.43 -16.95
C LYS A 545 19.63 21.42 -17.84
N GLN A 546 19.09 21.00 -18.99
CA GLN A 546 18.59 21.91 -20.02
C GLN A 546 17.14 21.60 -20.42
N PRO A 547 16.38 22.62 -20.90
CA PRO A 547 15.10 22.36 -21.54
C PRO A 547 15.31 21.41 -22.73
N PHE A 548 14.49 20.35 -22.82
CA PHE A 548 14.36 19.59 -24.07
C PHE A 548 14.08 20.61 -25.19
N GLY A 549 14.82 20.52 -26.30
CA GLY A 549 14.94 21.60 -27.29
C GLY A 549 13.61 22.26 -27.66
N GLN A 550 13.66 23.53 -28.04
CA GLN A 550 12.51 24.36 -28.44
C GLN A 550 11.67 23.80 -29.62
N ASP A 551 12.05 22.65 -30.17
CA ASP A 551 11.38 22.01 -31.29
C ASP A 551 10.13 21.28 -30.79
N ARG A 552 9.03 22.04 -30.66
CA ARG A 552 7.69 21.53 -30.31
C ARG A 552 7.23 20.36 -31.18
N ASN A 553 7.82 20.20 -32.37
CA ASN A 553 7.42 19.23 -33.38
C ASN A 553 7.74 17.77 -33.04
N CYS A 554 8.80 17.48 -32.27
CA CYS A 554 9.13 16.09 -31.91
C CYS A 554 8.18 15.52 -30.84
N TRP A 555 7.60 16.39 -30.01
CA TRP A 555 6.68 15.98 -28.96
C TRP A 555 5.22 15.87 -29.44
N SER A 556 4.81 16.68 -30.44
CA SER A 556 3.46 16.65 -31.01
C SER A 556 3.16 15.41 -31.86
N GLN A 557 4.17 14.61 -32.22
CA GLN A 557 4.02 13.41 -33.03
C GLN A 557 3.64 12.15 -32.22
N LEU A 558 3.65 12.22 -30.89
CA LEU A 558 3.17 11.13 -30.05
C LEU A 558 1.67 11.30 -29.83
N HIS A 559 0.87 10.38 -30.39
CA HIS A 559 -0.57 10.23 -30.11
C HIS A 559 -0.89 9.79 -28.67
N ILE A 560 0.09 9.84 -27.78
CA ILE A 560 0.02 9.48 -26.37
C ILE A 560 0.01 10.82 -25.63
N GLY A 561 -0.99 11.07 -24.79
CA GLY A 561 -1.32 12.38 -24.19
C GLY A 561 -0.28 13.06 -23.28
N ILE A 562 1.01 12.85 -23.51
CA ILE A 562 2.18 13.41 -22.82
C ILE A 562 2.06 14.93 -22.79
N ARG A 563 1.67 15.49 -21.64
CA ARG A 563 1.67 16.94 -21.43
C ARG A 563 3.12 17.43 -21.31
N HIS A 564 3.54 18.31 -22.20
CA HIS A 564 4.92 18.82 -22.23
C HIS A 564 5.28 19.63 -20.98
N PRO A 565 6.40 19.33 -20.28
CA PRO A 565 6.92 20.24 -19.27
C PRO A 565 7.47 21.51 -19.96
N LYS A 566 6.99 22.69 -19.53
CA LYS A 566 7.45 23.99 -20.07
C LYS A 566 8.94 24.26 -19.78
N ARG A 567 9.46 23.66 -18.70
CA ARG A 567 10.88 23.64 -18.30
C ARG A 567 11.12 22.32 -17.58
N VAL A 568 12.27 21.71 -17.85
CA VAL A 568 12.71 20.49 -17.17
C VAL A 568 13.73 20.95 -16.13
N PRO A 569 13.51 20.66 -14.84
CA PRO A 569 14.53 20.87 -13.81
C PRO A 569 15.72 19.91 -14.04
N GLU A 570 16.73 19.97 -13.16
CA GLU A 570 17.84 19.03 -13.19
C GLU A 570 17.33 17.58 -13.12
N MET A 571 17.73 16.73 -14.07
CA MET A 571 17.26 15.36 -14.21
C MET A 571 18.42 14.36 -14.12
N LEU A 572 18.26 13.29 -13.34
CA LEU A 572 19.12 12.11 -13.38
C LEU A 572 18.62 11.16 -14.46
N TYR A 573 19.36 10.99 -15.54
CA TYR A 573 18.98 10.07 -16.61
C TYR A 573 19.76 8.77 -16.53
N ILE A 574 19.05 7.69 -16.24
CA ILE A 574 19.52 6.31 -16.30
C ILE A 574 18.96 5.71 -17.58
N GLY A 575 19.84 5.45 -18.55
CA GLY A 575 19.42 5.09 -19.89
C GLY A 575 20.34 4.08 -20.56
N ALA A 576 19.84 3.51 -21.63
CA ALA A 576 20.57 2.61 -22.52
C ALA A 576 19.86 2.54 -23.87
N ARG A 577 20.48 1.89 -24.85
CA ARG A 577 19.79 1.55 -26.10
C ARG A 577 18.69 0.51 -25.82
N ASN A 578 19.04 -0.61 -25.18
CA ASN A 578 18.12 -1.72 -24.86
C ASN A 578 17.96 -1.96 -23.35
N LEU A 579 17.18 -2.97 -22.98
CA LEU A 579 16.88 -3.31 -21.58
C LEU A 579 18.08 -3.85 -20.81
N GLU A 580 19.00 -4.56 -21.46
CA GLU A 580 20.17 -5.15 -20.80
C GLU A 580 21.14 -4.06 -20.33
N GLY A 581 21.42 -3.07 -21.18
CA GLY A 581 22.19 -1.90 -20.76
C GLY A 581 21.49 -1.10 -19.65
N LEU A 582 20.16 -0.97 -19.71
CA LEU A 582 19.39 -0.23 -18.69
C LEU A 582 19.48 -0.90 -17.32
N LYS A 583 19.32 -2.23 -17.29
CA LYS A 583 19.52 -3.05 -16.09
C LYS A 583 20.94 -2.85 -15.55
N ALA A 584 21.95 -2.98 -16.40
CA ALA A 584 23.34 -2.83 -16.00
C ALA A 584 23.63 -1.45 -15.38
N ALA A 585 23.16 -0.36 -15.99
CA ALA A 585 23.32 1.00 -15.46
C ALA A 585 22.60 1.19 -14.11
N THR A 586 21.37 0.70 -14.00
CA THR A 586 20.58 0.79 -12.77
C THR A 586 21.24 0.02 -11.62
N TYR A 587 21.67 -1.22 -11.88
CA TYR A 587 22.33 -2.04 -10.87
C TYR A 587 23.71 -1.50 -10.49
N ASP A 588 24.47 -0.94 -11.43
CA ASP A 588 25.75 -0.29 -11.10
C ASP A 588 25.53 0.87 -10.14
N LEU A 589 24.53 1.72 -10.40
CA LEU A 589 24.19 2.83 -9.51
C LEU A 589 23.74 2.35 -8.12
N ILE A 590 22.83 1.37 -8.06
CA ILE A 590 22.37 0.75 -6.81
C ILE A 590 23.53 0.22 -5.98
N ARG A 591 24.42 -0.55 -6.61
CA ARG A 591 25.57 -1.18 -5.95
C ARG A 591 26.53 -0.14 -5.36
N ARG A 592 26.68 1.02 -6.00
CA ARG A 592 27.50 2.13 -5.50
C ARG A 592 26.83 2.91 -4.37
N MET A 593 25.50 2.99 -4.33
CA MET A 593 24.78 3.61 -3.21
C MET A 593 24.68 2.67 -2.01
N TRP A 594 24.65 1.37 -2.26
CA TRP A 594 24.38 0.36 -1.25
C TRP A 594 25.31 -0.86 -1.32
N PRO A 595 26.61 -0.70 -1.05
CA PRO A 595 27.63 -1.75 -1.22
C PRO A 595 27.45 -2.99 -0.33
N ASN A 596 26.79 -2.86 0.84
CA ASN A 596 26.72 -3.90 1.87
C ASN A 596 25.31 -4.51 2.09
N THR A 597 24.27 -4.00 1.40
CA THR A 597 22.81 -4.22 1.61
C THR A 597 22.14 -5.46 1.00
N LEU A 598 22.78 -6.19 0.10
CA LEU A 598 22.18 -7.38 -0.50
C LEU A 598 23.28 -8.40 -0.67
N GLY A 599 23.06 -9.61 -0.14
CA GLY A 599 23.91 -10.76 -0.38
C GLY A 599 24.31 -10.75 -1.84
N THR A 600 25.61 -10.58 -2.05
CA THR A 600 26.27 -10.51 -3.33
C THR A 600 25.80 -11.63 -4.24
N GLU A 601 25.35 -12.77 -3.70
CA GLU A 601 24.83 -13.90 -4.46
C GLU A 601 23.53 -13.65 -5.25
N VAL A 602 22.53 -12.85 -4.84
CA VAL A 602 21.28 -12.74 -5.65
C VAL A 602 21.43 -11.73 -6.80
N LEU A 603 22.17 -10.64 -6.56
CA LEU A 603 22.55 -9.69 -7.62
C LEU A 603 23.67 -10.25 -8.50
N GLN A 604 24.64 -11.00 -7.93
CA GLN A 604 25.67 -11.65 -8.72
C GLN A 604 25.14 -12.87 -9.46
N VAL A 605 24.21 -13.68 -8.95
CA VAL A 605 23.68 -14.83 -9.72
C VAL A 605 22.96 -14.32 -10.96
N LYS A 606 22.06 -13.33 -10.85
CA LYS A 606 21.42 -12.75 -12.05
C LYS A 606 22.39 -11.94 -12.93
N ALA A 607 23.34 -11.18 -12.38
CA ALA A 607 24.29 -10.42 -13.19
C ALA A 607 25.41 -11.28 -13.81
N LYS A 608 25.81 -12.38 -13.18
CA LYS A 608 26.82 -13.33 -13.67
C LYS A 608 26.22 -14.21 -14.76
N ASP A 609 24.97 -14.65 -14.58
CA ASP A 609 24.22 -15.35 -15.64
C ASP A 609 23.92 -14.44 -16.85
N MET A 610 23.91 -13.11 -16.67
CA MET A 610 23.71 -12.12 -17.75
C MET A 610 25.02 -11.64 -18.42
N LEU A 611 26.18 -11.88 -17.81
CA LEU A 611 27.49 -11.45 -18.32
C LEU A 611 28.32 -12.62 -18.88
N ASP A 612 27.86 -13.87 -18.72
CA ASP A 612 28.48 -15.09 -19.26
C ASP A 612 27.81 -15.60 -20.57
N VAL A 613 27.13 -14.74 -21.34
CA VAL A 613 26.69 -15.02 -22.72
C VAL A 613 27.51 -14.23 -23.74
#